data_AF-A0A255XRZ7-F1
#
_entry.id   AF-A0A255XRZ7-F1
#
_cell.length_a   1.000
_cell.length_b   1.000
_cell.length_c   1.000
_cell.angle_alpha   90.00
_cell.angle_beta   90.00
_cell.angle_gamma   90.00
#
_symmetry.space_group_name_H-M   'P 1'
#
loop_
_entity.id
_entity.type
_entity.pdbx_description
1 polymer ?
#
loop_
_entity_poly.entity_id
_entity_poly.type
_entity_poly.pdbx_seq_one_letter_code
_entity_poly.pdbx_strand_id
1 'polypeptide(L)'
;MPAPTPPLGLLVTRPAEDGEATAQKLRARGYDPILSPLLTITVLADAPLPDLTDYHGLIVTSANGVRALAERTDRRGDLILAVGDHTAAKARALGFTQVESASGDAVVLVNYVRDRLDPEDGKLLHVRGETIAVDPVPLLEGAGFTVDSCSLYRADPSEGLSATAITALAAGTVAGVLLYSPRSAKLFEAALTGALPPETAGGLTAYCLSPAVAKALSLPYRAVAVAPHPLGEALLGLLPKVPSAAREEIMSDTDRSTTPELPAPPPKRGASALVTGVIGGLIGAALVAGAGVATRDAWLPALLPTPAAPDRSLTLRVDALERSLAALPRPADEAALRADLDDLTKKLAALESRPQAAPQVAADDEAIAALRRRVEGFEQALRGTADASSLAALSERSARLSEQMADYLQRVTQARSLTEDTTRALVKQASLALAALRVSGAVTQGQPFADALRLLATLGAQDAELMTAVAGLDPLDAGVPTGEALRARLPALVTATKAAELAAGESGWRQEVARVTGHLITIRRTDVPVGDGLDARLAKVEAHLARSEWDGALRAFDGASAEITTAATPFLDAVKARRDAERLAARLLDLTIAALAKVGP
;
A
#
# COMPACT_ATOMS: atom_id res chain seq x y z
N MET A 1 31.50 2.47 28.31
CA MET A 1 30.06 2.35 28.02
C MET A 1 29.79 2.96 26.65
N PRO A 2 29.10 2.30 25.72
CA PRO A 2 28.60 2.99 24.53
C PRO A 2 27.48 3.95 24.94
N ALA A 3 27.43 5.13 24.32
CA ALA A 3 26.41 6.15 24.59
C ALA A 3 25.00 5.64 24.27
N PRO A 4 23.95 6.10 24.98
CA PRO A 4 22.57 5.77 24.64
C PRO A 4 22.28 6.21 23.20
N THR A 5 21.71 5.30 22.41
CA THR A 5 21.33 5.59 21.02
C THR A 5 20.19 6.62 21.05
N PRO A 6 20.32 7.78 20.38
CA PRO A 6 19.27 8.79 20.40
C PRO A 6 17.99 8.22 19.76
N PRO A 7 16.79 8.61 20.25
CA PRO A 7 15.53 8.21 19.63
C PRO A 7 15.52 8.65 18.16
N LEU A 8 15.08 7.76 17.26
CA LEU A 8 15.02 8.09 15.83
C LEU A 8 13.90 9.12 15.58
N GLY A 9 14.28 10.31 15.12
CA GLY A 9 13.34 11.36 14.73
C GLY A 9 12.55 10.99 13.47
N LEU A 10 11.23 11.20 13.47
CA LEU A 10 10.37 10.93 12.31
C LEU A 10 9.50 12.15 11.97
N LEU A 11 9.53 12.59 10.71
CA LEU A 11 8.65 13.66 10.24
C LEU A 11 7.24 13.13 9.93
N VAL A 12 6.25 13.79 10.51
CA VAL A 12 4.82 13.53 10.24
C VAL A 12 4.25 14.69 9.44
N THR A 13 3.83 14.42 8.20
CA THR A 13 3.44 15.44 7.20
C THR A 13 1.94 15.66 7.05
N ARG A 14 1.12 14.96 7.84
CA ARG A 14 -0.35 15.10 7.82
C ARG A 14 -0.80 16.44 8.43
N PRO A 15 -2.02 16.92 8.09
CA PRO A 15 -2.64 18.05 8.78
C PRO A 15 -2.60 17.89 10.30
N ALA A 16 -2.45 19.00 11.04
CA ALA A 16 -2.09 19.01 12.46
C ALA A 16 -2.87 18.01 13.34
N GLU A 17 -4.20 17.98 13.23
CA GLU A 17 -5.03 17.05 14.02
C GLU A 17 -4.76 15.57 13.72
N ASP A 18 -4.68 15.20 12.44
CA ASP A 18 -4.40 13.83 12.02
C ASP A 18 -2.92 13.46 12.29
N GLY A 19 -2.05 14.46 12.23
CA GLY A 19 -0.63 14.37 12.53
C GLY A 19 -0.41 14.04 14.01
N GLU A 20 -1.11 14.70 14.93
CA GLU A 20 -0.97 14.46 16.36
C GLU A 20 -1.41 13.04 16.76
N ALA A 21 -2.54 12.55 16.21
CA ALA A 21 -2.95 11.15 16.41
C ALA A 21 -1.89 10.15 15.92
N THR A 22 -1.21 10.48 14.82
CA THR A 22 -0.10 9.66 14.31
C THR A 22 1.14 9.78 15.21
N ALA A 23 1.47 10.98 15.68
CA ALA A 23 2.57 11.24 16.58
C ALA A 23 2.42 10.47 17.90
N GLN A 24 1.22 10.44 18.49
CA GLN A 24 0.97 9.64 19.70
C GLN A 24 1.26 8.15 19.48
N LYS A 25 0.86 7.58 18.34
CA LYS A 25 1.18 6.19 17.97
C LYS A 25 2.68 5.95 17.76
N LEU A 26 3.41 6.95 17.29
CA LEU A 26 4.87 6.89 17.11
C LEU A 26 5.61 6.98 18.46
N ARG A 27 5.20 7.90 19.35
CA ARG A 27 5.73 8.00 20.71
C ARG A 27 5.53 6.70 21.48
N ALA A 28 4.36 6.08 21.35
CA ALA A 28 4.07 4.78 21.96
C ALA A 28 4.98 3.64 21.45
N ARG A 29 5.58 3.80 20.25
CA ARG A 29 6.54 2.86 19.66
C ARG A 29 8.01 3.26 19.91
N GLY A 30 8.27 4.31 20.69
CA GLY A 30 9.61 4.76 21.05
C GLY A 30 10.31 5.68 20.04
N TYR A 31 9.57 6.25 19.08
CA TYR A 31 10.10 7.27 18.18
C TYR A 31 9.87 8.67 18.71
N ASP A 32 10.63 9.63 18.17
CA ASP A 32 10.45 11.06 18.40
C ASP A 32 9.79 11.72 17.18
N PRO A 33 8.45 11.84 17.13
CA PRO A 33 7.76 12.41 15.99
C PRO A 33 7.82 13.94 15.99
N ILE A 34 8.23 14.50 14.87
CA ILE A 34 8.23 15.94 14.62
C ILE A 34 7.10 16.25 13.65
N LEU A 35 6.13 17.03 14.12
CA LEU A 35 5.02 17.48 13.28
C LEU A 35 5.49 18.57 12.31
N SER A 36 5.27 18.33 11.02
CA SER A 36 5.46 19.34 9.98
C SER A 36 4.37 19.17 8.92
N PRO A 37 3.12 19.59 9.23
CA PRO A 37 2.02 19.54 8.27
C PRO A 37 2.39 20.23 6.96
N LEU A 38 2.08 19.61 5.83
CA LEU A 38 2.32 20.18 4.49
C LEU A 38 1.06 20.76 3.86
N LEU A 39 -0.08 20.55 4.53
CA LEU A 39 -1.39 21.01 4.10
C LEU A 39 -2.13 21.58 5.32
N THR A 40 -2.67 22.78 5.13
CA THR A 40 -3.60 23.41 6.06
C THR A 40 -5.02 23.17 5.54
N ILE A 41 -5.89 22.66 6.41
CA ILE A 41 -7.30 22.46 6.09
C ILE A 41 -8.07 23.65 6.61
N THR A 42 -8.71 24.38 5.70
CA THR A 42 -9.53 25.55 6.02
C THR A 42 -10.98 25.22 5.72
N VAL A 43 -11.85 25.27 6.72
CA VAL A 43 -13.29 25.13 6.53
C VAL A 43 -13.82 26.40 5.86
N LEU A 44 -14.62 26.23 4.82
CA LEU A 44 -15.22 27.33 4.07
C LEU A 44 -16.54 27.69 4.75
N ALA A 45 -16.49 28.60 5.72
CA ALA A 45 -17.66 29.01 6.51
C ALA A 45 -18.80 29.56 5.64
N ASP A 46 -18.46 30.33 4.59
CA ASP A 46 -19.43 31.00 3.72
C ASP A 46 -19.88 30.16 2.52
N ALA A 47 -19.31 28.96 2.33
CA ALA A 47 -19.71 28.10 1.22
C ALA A 47 -21.18 27.65 1.39
N PRO A 48 -22.02 27.68 0.35
CA PRO A 48 -23.42 27.31 0.47
C PRO A 48 -23.54 25.82 0.86
N LEU A 49 -24.18 25.57 2.01
CA LEU A 49 -24.60 24.24 2.42
C LEU A 49 -26.10 24.12 2.09
N PRO A 50 -26.50 23.20 1.21
CA PRO A 50 -27.92 23.00 0.89
C PRO A 50 -28.66 22.42 2.10
N ASP A 51 -29.99 22.49 2.10
CA ASP A 51 -30.77 21.94 3.20
C ASP A 51 -30.61 20.42 3.25
N LEU A 52 -30.06 19.92 4.36
CA LEU A 52 -29.77 18.50 4.53
C LEU A 52 -31.05 17.66 4.63
N THR A 53 -32.24 18.24 4.82
CA THR A 53 -33.51 17.49 4.75
C THR A 53 -33.82 16.95 3.37
N ASP A 54 -33.27 17.57 2.32
CA ASP A 54 -33.56 17.20 0.93
C ASP A 54 -32.76 15.98 0.46
N TYR A 55 -31.85 15.50 1.31
CA TYR A 55 -30.93 14.42 1.00
C TYR A 55 -31.21 13.18 1.86
N HIS A 56 -31.24 12.03 1.18
CA HIS A 56 -31.40 10.74 1.82
C HIS A 56 -30.08 10.24 2.44
N GLY A 57 -28.93 10.72 1.95
CA GLY A 57 -27.63 10.34 2.47
C GLY A 57 -26.51 11.32 2.10
N LEU A 58 -25.53 11.43 2.99
CA LEU A 58 -24.37 12.30 2.84
C LEU A 58 -23.12 11.45 2.60
N ILE A 59 -22.50 11.60 1.44
CA ILE A 59 -21.27 10.90 1.07
C ILE A 59 -20.07 11.71 1.54
N VAL A 60 -19.18 11.06 2.28
CA VAL A 60 -17.92 11.63 2.78
C VAL A 60 -16.74 10.75 2.39
N THR A 61 -15.85 11.31 1.59
CA THR A 61 -14.67 10.59 1.06
C THR A 61 -13.41 10.81 1.91
N SER A 62 -13.46 11.73 2.88
CA SER A 62 -12.32 12.14 3.71
C SER A 62 -12.76 12.51 5.12
N ALA A 63 -11.93 12.20 6.12
CA ALA A 63 -12.12 12.63 7.50
C ALA A 63 -12.22 14.17 7.64
N ASN A 64 -11.59 14.91 6.72
CA ASN A 64 -11.71 16.38 6.68
C ASN A 64 -13.07 16.85 6.18
N GLY A 65 -13.72 16.10 5.28
CA GLY A 65 -15.09 16.38 4.86
C GLY A 65 -16.07 16.22 6.02
N VAL A 66 -15.89 15.19 6.84
CA VAL A 66 -16.68 14.96 8.05
C VAL A 66 -16.52 16.09 9.07
N ARG A 67 -15.27 16.55 9.31
CA ARG A 67 -15.00 17.68 10.22
C ARG A 67 -15.70 18.95 9.74
N ALA A 68 -15.48 19.30 8.46
CA ALA A 68 -16.08 20.48 7.87
C ALA A 68 -17.62 20.40 7.92
N LEU A 69 -18.21 19.23 7.69
CA LEU A 69 -19.64 19.03 7.87
C LEU A 69 -20.08 19.25 9.32
N ALA A 70 -19.37 18.65 10.30
CA ALA A 70 -19.71 18.77 11.72
C ALA A 70 -19.63 20.21 12.25
N GLU A 71 -18.76 21.05 11.68
CA GLU A 71 -18.66 22.48 12.00
C GLU A 71 -19.76 23.32 11.33
N ARG A 72 -20.31 22.85 10.21
CA ARG A 72 -21.29 23.60 9.41
C ARG A 72 -22.75 23.25 9.74
N THR A 73 -22.98 22.14 10.44
CA THR A 73 -24.32 21.72 10.88
C THR A 73 -24.27 21.04 12.25
N ASP A 74 -25.34 21.18 13.03
CA ASP A 74 -25.55 20.45 14.30
C ASP A 74 -26.33 19.14 14.09
N ARG A 75 -26.77 18.84 12.86
CA ARG A 75 -27.47 17.59 12.57
C ARG A 75 -26.52 16.41 12.71
N ARG A 76 -26.93 15.43 13.50
CA ARG A 76 -26.18 14.18 13.77
C ARG A 76 -26.99 12.91 13.46
N GLY A 77 -28.23 13.06 13.02
CA GLY A 77 -29.13 11.96 12.67
C GLY A 77 -29.05 11.53 11.21
N ASP A 78 -28.42 12.32 10.35
CA ASP A 78 -28.37 12.06 8.90
C ASP A 78 -27.45 10.87 8.58
N LEU A 79 -27.84 10.07 7.58
CA LEU A 79 -27.05 8.93 7.12
C LEU A 79 -25.75 9.40 6.48
N ILE A 80 -24.62 9.03 7.10
CA ILE A 80 -23.28 9.27 6.59
C ILE A 80 -22.75 8.01 5.89
N LEU A 81 -22.50 8.10 4.60
CA LEU A 81 -21.87 7.08 3.78
C LEU A 81 -20.38 7.40 3.62
N ALA A 82 -19.54 6.72 4.40
CA ALA A 82 -18.10 6.93 4.42
C ALA A 82 -17.37 5.93 3.52
N VAL A 83 -16.47 6.43 2.66
CA VAL A 83 -15.66 5.57 1.77
C VAL A 83 -14.84 4.52 2.53
N GLY A 84 -14.27 4.89 3.69
CA GLY A 84 -13.44 3.99 4.48
C GLY A 84 -13.61 4.13 5.99
N ASP A 85 -13.17 3.10 6.70
CA ASP A 85 -13.41 2.93 8.14
C ASP A 85 -12.87 4.07 8.99
N HIS A 86 -11.75 4.68 8.57
CA HIS A 86 -11.17 5.82 9.28
C HIS A 86 -12.08 7.06 9.23
N THR A 87 -12.68 7.32 8.07
CA THR A 87 -13.64 8.41 7.88
C THR A 87 -14.92 8.12 8.67
N ALA A 88 -15.40 6.87 8.65
CA ALA A 88 -16.56 6.45 9.45
C ALA A 88 -16.33 6.60 10.95
N ALA A 89 -15.17 6.15 11.45
CA ALA A 89 -14.80 6.28 12.86
C ALA A 89 -14.74 7.75 13.29
N LYS A 90 -14.23 8.64 12.44
CA LYS A 90 -14.21 10.09 12.71
C LYS A 90 -15.62 10.67 12.77
N ALA A 91 -16.53 10.26 11.89
CA ALA A 91 -17.93 10.69 11.92
C ALA A 91 -18.62 10.29 13.22
N ARG A 92 -18.46 9.03 13.64
CA ARG A 92 -19.02 8.56 14.93
C ARG A 92 -18.43 9.33 16.11
N ALA A 93 -17.12 9.59 16.10
CA ALA A 93 -16.45 10.36 17.16
C ALA A 93 -16.93 11.82 17.25
N LEU A 94 -17.40 12.39 16.14
CA LEU A 94 -18.00 13.73 16.08
C LEU A 94 -19.51 13.73 16.36
N GLY A 95 -20.06 12.59 16.79
CA GLY A 95 -21.43 12.44 17.25
C GLY A 95 -22.45 12.02 16.19
N PHE A 96 -22.05 11.79 14.93
CA PHE A 96 -22.97 11.27 13.92
C PHE A 96 -23.43 9.86 14.30
N THR A 97 -24.75 9.67 14.32
CA THR A 97 -25.39 8.47 14.86
C THR A 97 -25.64 7.40 13.80
N GLN A 98 -25.90 7.80 12.56
CA GLN A 98 -26.07 6.91 11.42
C GLN A 98 -24.85 7.00 10.51
N VAL A 99 -23.91 6.07 10.68
CA VAL A 99 -22.66 6.07 9.91
C VAL A 99 -22.38 4.68 9.39
N GLU A 100 -22.30 4.57 8.07
CA GLU A 100 -21.98 3.36 7.33
C GLU A 100 -20.63 3.52 6.63
N SER A 101 -19.86 2.43 6.56
CA SER A 101 -18.61 2.42 5.80
C SER A 101 -18.69 1.45 4.65
N ALA A 102 -18.27 1.90 3.47
CA ALA A 102 -18.05 1.04 2.32
C ALA A 102 -16.73 0.25 2.42
N SER A 103 -15.86 0.56 3.40
CA SER A 103 -14.58 -0.13 3.65
C SER A 103 -13.72 -0.33 2.39
N GLY A 104 -13.65 0.68 1.51
CA GLY A 104 -12.99 0.52 0.21
C GLY A 104 -12.69 1.82 -0.52
N ASP A 105 -12.71 1.78 -1.84
CA ASP A 105 -12.51 2.95 -2.72
C ASP A 105 -13.85 3.48 -3.29
N ALA A 106 -13.78 4.43 -4.23
CA ALA A 106 -14.97 5.01 -4.85
C ALA A 106 -15.86 3.96 -5.55
N VAL A 107 -15.28 2.88 -6.10
CA VAL A 107 -16.06 1.81 -6.76
C VAL A 107 -16.76 0.94 -5.74
N VAL A 108 -16.09 0.62 -4.63
CA VAL A 108 -16.70 -0.12 -3.51
C VAL A 108 -17.85 0.68 -2.91
N LEU A 109 -17.68 2.00 -2.74
CA LEU A 109 -18.75 2.90 -2.29
C LEU A 109 -19.97 2.83 -3.22
N VAL A 110 -19.77 2.90 -4.53
CA VAL A 110 -20.89 2.88 -5.50
C VAL A 110 -21.69 1.57 -5.41
N ASN A 111 -20.99 0.43 -5.34
CA ASN A 111 -21.67 -0.86 -5.17
C ASN A 111 -22.42 -0.93 -3.85
N TYR A 112 -21.81 -0.46 -2.76
CA TYR A 112 -22.45 -0.42 -1.45
C TYR A 112 -23.74 0.42 -1.45
N VAL A 113 -23.68 1.61 -2.07
CA VAL A 113 -24.84 2.50 -2.20
C VAL A 113 -25.95 1.84 -3.02
N ARG A 114 -25.62 1.23 -4.17
CA ARG A 114 -26.62 0.54 -5.01
C ARG A 114 -27.31 -0.62 -4.28
N ASP A 115 -26.59 -1.34 -3.45
CA ASP A 115 -27.15 -2.52 -2.77
C ASP A 115 -28.03 -2.13 -1.56
N ARG A 116 -27.97 -0.87 -1.10
CA ARG A 116 -28.64 -0.41 0.12
C ARG A 116 -29.67 0.70 -0.05
N LEU A 117 -29.51 1.54 -1.06
CA LEU A 117 -30.37 2.70 -1.30
C LEU A 117 -31.09 2.53 -2.63
N ASP A 118 -32.36 2.93 -2.67
CA ASP A 118 -33.09 3.07 -3.93
C ASP A 118 -32.83 4.47 -4.51
N PRO A 119 -32.44 4.61 -5.79
CA PRO A 119 -32.30 5.92 -6.44
C PRO A 119 -33.55 6.80 -6.36
N GLU A 120 -34.74 6.21 -6.21
CA GLU A 120 -36.01 6.94 -6.09
C GLU A 120 -36.28 7.47 -4.67
N ASP A 121 -35.53 7.03 -3.66
CA ASP A 121 -35.73 7.43 -2.24
C ASP A 121 -35.19 8.83 -1.91
N GLY A 122 -34.51 9.49 -2.85
CA GLY A 122 -34.06 10.87 -2.74
C GLY A 122 -32.64 11.12 -3.23
N LYS A 123 -32.21 12.38 -3.14
CA LYS A 123 -30.88 12.81 -3.60
C LYS A 123 -29.80 12.43 -2.58
N LEU A 124 -28.57 12.30 -3.06
CA LEU A 124 -27.37 12.18 -2.22
C LEU A 124 -26.55 13.47 -2.27
N LEU A 125 -25.88 13.82 -1.17
CA LEU A 125 -24.97 14.97 -1.13
C LEU A 125 -23.53 14.48 -0.90
N HIS A 126 -22.63 14.74 -1.85
CA HIS A 126 -21.21 14.52 -1.67
C HIS A 126 -20.54 15.73 -1.04
N VAL A 127 -20.11 15.57 0.21
CA VAL A 127 -19.32 16.56 0.94
C VAL A 127 -17.84 16.35 0.63
N ARG A 128 -17.25 17.36 -0.01
CA ARG A 128 -15.89 17.29 -0.56
C ARG A 128 -15.05 18.51 -0.23
N GLY A 129 -13.77 18.44 -0.57
CA GLY A 129 -12.90 19.61 -0.64
C GLY A 129 -12.99 20.30 -2.01
N GLU A 130 -12.58 21.56 -2.09
CA GLU A 130 -12.47 22.30 -3.37
C GLU A 130 -11.64 21.53 -4.41
N THR A 131 -10.57 20.86 -3.97
CA THR A 131 -9.77 19.96 -4.81
C THR A 131 -10.02 18.51 -4.39
N ILE A 132 -10.41 17.67 -5.34
CA ILE A 132 -10.60 16.22 -5.14
C ILE A 132 -9.58 15.43 -5.96
N ALA A 133 -9.16 14.29 -5.42
CA ALA A 133 -8.25 13.37 -6.12
C ALA A 133 -9.00 12.38 -7.02
N VAL A 134 -10.19 11.94 -6.59
CA VAL A 134 -11.09 11.03 -7.29
C VAL A 134 -12.52 11.47 -7.01
N ASP A 135 -13.34 11.55 -8.05
CA ASP A 135 -14.75 11.94 -7.93
C ASP A 135 -15.67 10.70 -8.03
N PRO A 136 -16.43 10.35 -6.97
CA PRO A 136 -17.39 9.25 -7.03
C PRO A 136 -18.69 9.62 -7.76
N VAL A 137 -18.96 10.90 -8.00
CA VAL A 137 -20.25 11.38 -8.56
C VAL A 137 -20.60 10.73 -9.90
N PRO A 138 -19.71 10.69 -10.92
CA PRO A 138 -20.07 10.13 -12.23
C PRO A 138 -20.45 8.64 -12.18
N LEU A 139 -19.86 7.90 -11.23
CA LEU A 139 -20.16 6.48 -11.06
C LEU A 139 -21.53 6.25 -10.40
N LEU A 140 -21.91 7.13 -9.47
CA LEU A 140 -23.21 7.09 -8.81
C LEU A 140 -24.34 7.54 -9.73
N GLU A 141 -24.10 8.60 -10.53
CA GLU A 141 -25.05 9.04 -11.56
C GLU A 141 -25.25 7.96 -12.63
N GLY A 142 -24.19 7.26 -13.04
CA GLY A 142 -24.28 6.11 -13.93
C GLY A 142 -25.07 4.92 -13.35
N ALA A 143 -25.24 4.87 -12.02
CA ALA A 143 -26.07 3.89 -11.32
C ALA A 143 -27.52 4.37 -11.07
N GLY A 144 -27.88 5.56 -11.55
CA GLY A 144 -29.24 6.13 -11.46
C GLY A 144 -29.47 7.11 -10.31
N PHE A 145 -28.49 7.33 -9.42
CA PHE A 145 -28.65 8.25 -8.30
C PHE A 145 -28.50 9.71 -8.73
N THR A 146 -29.29 10.60 -8.13
CA THR A 146 -29.06 12.05 -8.23
C THR A 146 -28.11 12.49 -7.12
N VAL A 147 -26.92 13.00 -7.47
CA VAL A 147 -25.89 13.37 -6.50
C VAL A 147 -25.49 14.84 -6.65
N ASP A 148 -25.77 15.65 -5.62
CA ASP A 148 -25.26 17.00 -5.52
C ASP A 148 -23.87 17.01 -4.86
N SER A 149 -23.06 18.04 -5.12
CA SER A 149 -21.74 18.19 -4.51
C SER A 149 -21.59 19.52 -3.80
N CYS A 150 -21.05 19.49 -2.58
CA CYS A 150 -20.77 20.69 -1.79
C CYS A 150 -19.32 20.68 -1.31
N SER A 151 -18.59 21.76 -1.61
CA SER A 151 -17.21 21.95 -1.14
C SER A 151 -17.23 22.69 0.20
N LEU A 152 -16.92 21.99 1.29
CA LEU A 152 -16.95 22.57 2.65
C LEU A 152 -15.57 22.90 3.20
N TYR A 153 -14.50 22.47 2.55
CA TYR A 153 -13.14 22.80 2.97
C TYR A 153 -12.21 22.99 1.78
N ARG A 154 -11.12 23.71 2.03
CA ARG A 154 -9.97 23.82 1.13
C ARG A 154 -8.72 23.24 1.81
N ALA A 155 -7.87 22.61 1.02
CA ALA A 155 -6.59 22.07 1.48
C ALA A 155 -5.45 22.85 0.81
N ASP A 156 -4.94 23.86 1.51
CA ASP A 156 -3.92 24.77 1.03
C ASP A 156 -2.52 24.26 1.39
N PRO A 157 -1.53 24.31 0.48
CA PRO A 157 -0.14 24.03 0.83
C PRO A 157 0.33 24.92 1.97
N SER A 158 1.06 24.33 2.92
CA SER A 158 1.77 25.10 3.93
C SER A 158 2.96 25.85 3.31
N GLU A 159 3.32 27.00 3.86
CA GLU A 159 4.40 27.87 3.33
C GLU A 159 5.79 27.22 3.33
N GLY A 160 5.98 26.17 4.15
CA GLY A 160 7.21 25.41 4.22
C GLY A 160 7.20 24.35 5.33
N LEU A 161 8.36 23.76 5.60
CA LEU A 161 8.55 22.88 6.75
C LEU A 161 8.55 23.70 8.05
N SER A 162 8.13 23.09 9.16
CA SER A 162 8.20 23.74 10.46
C SER A 162 9.65 24.06 10.86
N ALA A 163 9.88 25.14 11.60
CA ALA A 163 11.22 25.52 12.06
C ALA A 163 11.90 24.37 12.81
N THR A 164 11.16 23.67 13.66
CA THR A 164 11.64 22.47 14.37
C THR A 164 12.07 21.36 13.41
N ALA A 165 11.32 21.11 12.34
CA ALA A 165 11.69 20.13 11.31
C ALA A 165 12.97 20.55 10.56
N ILE A 166 13.10 21.83 10.19
CA ILE A 166 14.29 22.35 9.51
C ILE A 166 15.53 22.20 10.40
N THR A 167 15.44 22.59 11.69
CA THR A 167 16.55 22.44 12.63
C THR A 167 16.96 20.98 12.81
N ALA A 168 15.99 20.07 12.97
CA ALA A 168 16.27 18.65 13.14
C ALA A 168 16.84 17.99 11.87
N LEU A 169 16.35 18.38 10.70
CA LEU A 169 16.87 17.94 9.40
C LEU A 169 18.31 18.41 9.18
N ALA A 170 18.59 19.69 9.48
CA ALA A 170 19.94 20.25 9.39
C ALA A 170 20.92 19.58 10.38
N ALA A 171 20.44 19.20 11.56
CA ALA A 171 21.22 18.49 12.57
C ALA A 171 21.41 16.99 12.27
N GLY A 172 20.73 16.44 11.25
CA GLY A 172 20.78 15.02 10.91
C GLY A 172 20.15 14.09 11.96
N THR A 173 19.26 14.61 12.83
CA THR A 173 18.60 13.83 13.89
C THR A 173 17.30 13.16 13.42
N VAL A 174 16.84 13.50 12.21
CA VAL A 174 15.68 12.89 11.57
C VAL A 174 16.12 11.69 10.72
N ALA A 175 15.51 10.53 10.97
CA ALA A 175 15.82 9.30 10.25
C ALA A 175 14.85 9.01 9.10
N GLY A 176 13.67 9.63 9.07
CA GLY A 176 12.73 9.43 8.00
C GLY A 176 11.50 10.33 8.02
N VAL A 177 10.74 10.25 6.94
CA VAL A 177 9.53 11.04 6.69
C VAL A 177 8.38 10.13 6.29
N LEU A 178 7.20 10.37 6.87
CA LEU A 178 5.96 9.67 6.51
C LEU A 178 5.22 10.47 5.43
N LEU A 179 4.97 9.87 4.27
CA LEU A 179 4.31 10.49 3.10
C LEU A 179 3.06 9.72 2.68
N TYR A 180 1.93 10.44 2.59
CA TYR A 180 0.59 9.83 2.49
C TYR A 180 -0.04 9.96 1.10
N SER A 181 0.46 10.86 0.25
CA SER A 181 -0.08 11.08 -1.09
C SER A 181 1.01 11.59 -2.05
N PRO A 182 0.83 11.43 -3.38
CA PRO A 182 1.73 12.03 -4.37
C PRO A 182 1.85 13.55 -4.23
N ARG A 183 0.74 14.21 -3.85
CA ARG A 183 0.72 15.67 -3.62
C ARG A 183 1.58 16.05 -2.41
N SER A 184 1.43 15.37 -1.28
CA SER A 184 2.25 15.65 -0.08
C SER A 184 3.73 15.35 -0.32
N ALA A 185 4.06 14.33 -1.12
CA ALA A 185 5.45 14.03 -1.47
C ALA A 185 6.10 15.19 -2.25
N LYS A 186 5.42 15.72 -3.27
CA LYS A 186 5.91 16.87 -4.04
C LYS A 186 6.04 18.13 -3.18
N LEU A 187 5.05 18.40 -2.33
CA LEU A 187 5.09 19.53 -1.40
C LEU A 187 6.25 19.41 -0.41
N PHE A 188 6.53 18.20 0.07
CA PHE A 188 7.67 17.94 0.94
C PHE A 188 9.00 18.25 0.23
N GLU A 189 9.21 17.75 -0.98
CA GLU A 189 10.47 17.98 -1.72
C GLU A 189 10.66 19.46 -2.06
N ALA A 190 9.59 20.17 -2.43
CA ALA A 190 9.64 21.61 -2.67
C ALA A 190 9.97 22.38 -1.38
N ALA A 191 9.33 22.04 -0.26
CA ALA A 191 9.59 22.68 1.04
C ALA A 191 10.99 22.35 1.57
N LEU A 192 11.49 21.12 1.34
CA LEU A 192 12.84 20.71 1.71
C LEU A 192 13.88 21.47 0.91
N THR A 193 13.76 21.49 -0.42
CA THR A 193 14.73 22.17 -1.30
C THR A 193 14.69 23.70 -1.21
N GLY A 194 13.56 24.27 -0.78
CA GLY A 194 13.45 25.70 -0.46
C GLY A 194 14.17 26.09 0.83
N ALA A 195 14.38 25.16 1.78
CA ALA A 195 14.96 25.44 3.08
C ALA A 195 16.37 24.86 3.29
N LEU A 196 16.69 23.73 2.65
CA LEU A 196 17.91 22.95 2.86
C LEU A 196 18.43 22.38 1.52
N PRO A 197 19.72 22.02 1.44
CA PRO A 197 20.28 21.39 0.26
C PRO A 197 19.57 20.06 -0.09
N PRO A 198 19.40 19.72 -1.38
CA PRO A 198 18.72 18.49 -1.79
C PRO A 198 19.41 17.22 -1.27
N GLU A 199 20.71 17.26 -0.99
CA GLU A 199 21.49 16.17 -0.43
C GLU A 199 21.05 15.78 0.99
N THR A 200 20.37 16.69 1.71
CA THR A 200 19.78 16.38 3.03
C THR A 200 18.80 15.22 2.96
N ALA A 201 18.12 15.02 1.82
CA ALA A 201 17.25 13.85 1.61
C ALA A 201 18.02 12.52 1.73
N GLY A 202 19.32 12.49 1.44
CA GLY A 202 20.18 11.31 1.52
C GLY A 202 20.35 10.74 2.94
N GLY A 203 20.02 11.51 3.97
CA GLY A 203 19.95 11.02 5.36
C GLY A 203 18.62 10.34 5.71
N LEU A 204 17.58 10.53 4.90
CA LEU A 204 16.20 10.18 5.22
C LEU A 204 15.73 8.89 4.55
N THR A 205 14.94 8.12 5.28
CA THR A 205 14.08 7.09 4.69
C THR A 205 12.69 7.66 4.40
N ALA A 206 12.24 7.58 3.15
CA ALA A 206 10.88 7.97 2.76
C ALA A 206 9.92 6.79 2.93
N TYR A 207 9.03 6.87 3.91
CA TYR A 207 7.97 5.89 4.13
C TYR A 207 6.72 6.33 3.38
N CYS A 208 6.35 5.57 2.36
CA CYS A 208 5.31 5.90 1.40
C CYS A 208 4.07 5.03 1.59
N LEU A 209 2.88 5.65 1.64
CA LEU A 209 1.61 4.93 1.80
C LEU A 209 1.28 4.02 0.59
N SER A 210 1.77 4.35 -0.61
CA SER A 210 1.50 3.55 -1.82
C SER A 210 2.61 3.72 -2.87
N PRO A 211 2.66 2.83 -3.90
CA PRO A 211 3.61 2.96 -5.00
C PRO A 211 3.50 4.28 -5.77
N ALA A 212 2.30 4.87 -5.83
CA ALA A 212 2.08 6.16 -6.47
C ALA A 212 2.80 7.31 -5.73
N VAL A 213 2.91 7.23 -4.40
CA VAL A 213 3.67 8.19 -3.59
C VAL A 213 5.17 8.05 -3.87
N ALA A 214 5.69 6.83 -3.89
CA ALA A 214 7.09 6.56 -4.17
C ALA A 214 7.51 7.03 -5.58
N LYS A 215 6.65 6.82 -6.59
CA LYS A 215 6.89 7.29 -7.96
C LYS A 215 6.91 8.83 -8.09
N ALA A 216 6.31 9.54 -7.13
CA ALA A 216 6.27 11.00 -7.13
C ALA A 216 7.54 11.64 -6.53
N LEU A 217 8.43 10.85 -5.93
CA LEU A 217 9.69 11.31 -5.35
C LEU A 217 10.77 11.48 -6.43
N SER A 218 11.60 12.51 -6.27
CA SER A 218 12.70 12.86 -7.17
C SER A 218 14.04 13.06 -6.47
N LEU A 219 14.04 13.27 -5.15
CA LEU A 219 15.26 13.48 -4.37
C LEU A 219 15.99 12.17 -4.03
N PRO A 220 17.31 12.22 -3.78
CA PRO A 220 18.13 11.03 -3.53
C PRO A 220 18.00 10.56 -2.08
N TYR A 221 16.87 9.96 -1.71
CA TYR A 221 16.65 9.40 -0.36
C TYR A 221 17.60 8.24 -0.04
N ARG A 222 17.91 8.05 1.24
CA ARG A 222 18.67 6.88 1.72
C ARG A 222 17.99 5.57 1.31
N ALA A 223 16.68 5.54 1.48
CA ALA A 223 15.82 4.41 1.15
C ALA A 223 14.38 4.90 0.94
N VAL A 224 13.62 4.19 0.11
CA VAL A 224 12.19 4.39 -0.09
C VAL A 224 11.47 3.10 0.27
N ALA A 225 10.61 3.16 1.29
CA ALA A 225 9.83 2.02 1.78
C ALA A 225 8.36 2.24 1.44
N VAL A 226 7.69 1.24 0.88
CA VAL A 226 6.28 1.35 0.45
C VAL A 226 5.42 0.41 1.28
N ALA A 227 4.32 0.93 1.81
CA ALA A 227 3.38 0.12 2.58
C ALA A 227 2.72 -0.93 1.67
N PRO A 228 2.53 -2.17 2.14
CA PRO A 228 1.93 -3.22 1.32
C PRO A 228 0.50 -2.87 0.90
N HIS A 229 -0.24 -2.17 1.76
CA HIS A 229 -1.61 -1.70 1.55
C HIS A 229 -1.73 -0.23 2.01
N PRO A 230 -2.64 0.58 1.42
CA PRO A 230 -2.74 2.03 1.68
C PRO A 230 -3.44 2.35 3.01
N LEU A 231 -2.98 1.75 4.09
CA LEU A 231 -3.50 1.92 5.45
C LEU A 231 -2.44 2.54 6.35
N GLY A 232 -2.88 3.46 7.24
CA GLY A 232 -1.97 4.14 8.17
C GLY A 232 -1.18 3.19 9.07
N GLU A 233 -1.78 2.10 9.54
CA GLU A 233 -1.06 1.08 10.34
C GLU A 233 -0.05 0.30 9.50
N ALA A 234 -0.35 0.01 8.22
CA ALA A 234 0.58 -0.66 7.33
C ALA A 234 1.83 0.21 7.06
N LEU A 235 1.65 1.54 6.98
CA LEU A 235 2.76 2.49 6.89
C LEU A 235 3.62 2.48 8.17
N LEU A 236 2.99 2.50 9.34
CA LEU A 236 3.70 2.46 10.63
C LEU A 236 4.38 1.11 10.87
N GLY A 237 3.88 0.03 10.26
CA GLY A 237 4.48 -1.30 10.29
C GLY A 237 5.81 -1.42 9.52
N LEU A 238 6.12 -0.46 8.64
CA LEU A 238 7.43 -0.40 7.96
C LEU A 238 8.55 0.08 8.87
N LEU A 239 8.22 0.69 10.00
CA LEU A 239 9.20 1.31 10.88
C LEU A 239 10.00 0.22 11.64
N PRO A 240 11.34 0.34 11.69
CA PRO A 240 12.20 -0.68 12.30
C PRO A 240 12.02 -0.72 13.82
N LYS A 241 11.74 -1.89 14.40
CA LYS A 241 11.55 -2.04 15.86
C LYS A 241 12.67 -1.35 16.64
N VAL A 242 12.32 -0.35 17.46
CA VAL A 242 13.27 0.30 18.37
C VAL A 242 13.69 -0.71 19.44
N PRO A 243 14.99 -1.00 19.63
CA PRO A 243 15.44 -1.91 20.66
C PRO A 243 14.96 -1.45 22.04
N SER A 244 14.27 -2.33 22.76
CA SER A 244 13.84 -2.10 24.15
C SER A 244 15.05 -2.19 25.10
N ALA A 245 15.93 -1.19 25.06
CA ALA A 245 17.07 -1.07 25.99
C ALA A 245 17.04 0.28 26.74
N ALA A 246 15.84 0.81 27.01
CA ALA A 246 15.66 2.08 27.73
C ALA A 246 14.45 2.06 28.69
N ARG A 247 14.08 0.87 29.21
CA ARG A 247 12.97 0.73 30.16
C ARG A 247 13.37 0.36 31.59
N GLU A 248 14.62 -0.03 31.84
CA GLU A 248 15.06 -0.49 33.17
C GLU A 248 16.10 0.41 33.87
N GLU A 249 16.81 1.32 33.18
CA GLU A 249 17.90 2.09 33.82
C GLU A 249 17.52 3.49 34.37
N ILE A 250 16.28 3.97 34.19
CA ILE A 250 15.89 5.34 34.64
C ILE A 250 15.24 5.34 36.03
N MET A 251 14.97 4.18 36.65
CA MET A 251 14.27 4.11 37.96
C MET A 251 15.13 3.58 39.12
N SER A 252 16.42 3.27 38.92
CA SER A 252 17.26 2.77 40.03
C SER A 252 18.71 3.25 39.94
N ASP A 253 18.95 4.54 40.13
CA ASP A 253 20.15 4.94 40.90
C ASP A 253 20.00 6.36 41.43
N THR A 254 19.49 6.46 42.65
CA THR A 254 19.60 7.65 43.48
C THR A 254 20.05 7.19 44.86
N ASP A 255 21.22 6.57 44.98
CA ASP A 255 22.04 6.68 46.19
C ASP A 255 23.44 6.04 46.04
N ARG A 256 24.46 6.84 45.71
CA ARG A 256 25.68 6.96 46.54
C ARG A 256 26.77 7.81 45.89
N SER A 257 27.12 8.85 46.64
CA SER A 257 28.38 9.57 46.57
C SER A 257 29.51 8.68 47.10
N THR A 258 30.64 8.59 46.38
CA THR A 258 32.03 8.57 46.89
C THR A 258 33.04 8.32 45.77
N THR A 259 33.93 9.28 45.53
CA THR A 259 35.31 9.06 45.02
C THR A 259 36.20 8.68 46.22
N PRO A 260 37.24 7.81 46.10
CA PRO A 260 38.55 8.29 45.62
C PRO A 260 39.49 7.27 44.91
N GLU A 261 40.36 7.81 44.05
CA GLU A 261 41.81 7.53 43.88
C GLU A 261 42.37 6.24 43.20
N LEU A 262 43.37 6.48 42.33
CA LEU A 262 44.14 5.52 41.52
C LEU A 262 45.20 4.74 42.32
N PRO A 263 45.67 3.59 41.77
CA PRO A 263 47.10 3.25 41.82
C PRO A 263 47.74 2.98 40.44
N ALA A 264 49.05 3.19 40.37
CA ALA A 264 49.94 3.19 39.20
C ALA A 264 50.61 1.81 38.92
N PRO A 265 51.32 1.61 37.77
CA PRO A 265 51.66 0.33 37.11
C PRO A 265 53.08 -0.19 37.45
N PRO A 266 53.55 -1.43 37.10
CA PRO A 266 54.10 -1.82 35.76
C PRO A 266 54.09 -3.37 35.50
N PRO A 267 54.85 -4.04 34.56
CA PRO A 267 55.78 -3.58 33.50
C PRO A 267 55.56 -4.17 32.08
N LYS A 268 56.31 -3.60 31.12
CA LYS A 268 56.38 -3.92 29.68
C LYS A 268 57.51 -4.91 29.33
N ARG A 269 57.30 -5.71 28.28
CA ARG A 269 58.30 -6.19 27.29
C ARG A 269 57.52 -6.38 25.96
N GLY A 270 57.75 -5.68 24.85
CA GLY A 270 58.96 -5.43 24.04
C GLY A 270 58.72 -6.14 22.70
N ALA A 271 58.96 -5.67 21.48
CA ALA A 271 59.53 -4.50 20.81
C ALA A 271 58.76 -4.40 19.45
N SER A 272 58.69 -3.30 18.69
CA SER A 272 59.79 -2.55 18.08
C SER A 272 59.30 -1.22 17.46
N ALA A 273 60.23 -0.25 17.44
CA ALA A 273 60.50 0.85 16.49
C ALA A 273 59.49 1.11 15.33
N LEU A 274 59.22 2.33 14.85
CA LEU A 274 59.93 3.60 14.90
C LEU A 274 58.93 4.69 14.47
N VAL A 275 58.84 5.79 15.20
CA VAL A 275 58.27 7.06 14.71
C VAL A 275 59.28 7.65 13.72
N THR A 276 58.85 8.00 12.50
CA THR A 276 59.15 9.25 11.74
C THR A 276 58.77 9.01 10.27
N GLY A 277 57.81 9.77 9.73
CA GLY A 277 57.52 9.71 8.28
C GLY A 277 56.12 10.14 7.80
N VAL A 278 55.27 10.73 8.64
CA VAL A 278 53.88 11.12 8.27
C VAL A 278 53.79 12.43 7.46
N ILE A 279 54.90 13.04 7.03
CA ILE A 279 54.87 14.26 6.19
C ILE A 279 55.28 14.02 4.72
N GLY A 280 55.71 12.79 4.35
CA GLY A 280 56.08 12.47 2.95
C GLY A 280 54.98 11.79 2.11
N GLY A 281 54.06 11.07 2.75
CA GLY A 281 53.10 10.19 2.04
C GLY A 281 51.90 10.89 1.41
N LEU A 282 51.52 12.07 1.89
CA LEU A 282 50.38 12.83 1.36
C LEU A 282 50.75 13.73 0.16
N ILE A 283 52.03 13.93 -0.12
CA ILE A 283 52.50 14.65 -1.33
C ILE A 283 52.68 13.68 -2.52
N GLY A 284 52.95 12.39 -2.26
CA GLY A 284 53.07 11.37 -3.31
C GLY A 284 51.72 10.95 -3.95
N ALA A 285 50.63 10.91 -3.18
CA ALA A 285 49.31 10.57 -3.70
C ALA A 285 48.65 11.74 -4.47
N ALA A 286 49.02 12.98 -4.17
CA ALA A 286 48.55 14.16 -4.91
C ALA A 286 49.25 14.32 -6.28
N LEU A 287 50.47 13.80 -6.45
CA LEU A 287 51.21 13.86 -7.71
C LEU A 287 50.78 12.79 -8.74
N VAL A 288 50.21 11.67 -8.29
CA VAL A 288 49.63 10.66 -9.21
C VAL A 288 48.21 11.04 -9.65
N ALA A 289 47.44 11.76 -8.82
CA ALA A 289 46.14 12.30 -9.20
C ALA A 289 46.24 13.52 -10.15
N GLY A 290 47.33 14.30 -10.07
CA GLY A 290 47.56 15.45 -10.96
C GLY A 290 47.98 15.09 -12.40
N ALA A 291 48.66 13.95 -12.59
CA ALA A 291 49.12 13.53 -13.92
C ALA A 291 47.99 12.97 -14.82
N GLY A 292 46.90 12.47 -14.24
CA GLY A 292 45.71 12.01 -14.98
C GLY A 292 44.88 13.16 -15.57
N VAL A 293 44.94 14.36 -14.98
CA VAL A 293 44.20 15.54 -15.48
C VAL A 293 44.95 16.22 -16.64
N ALA A 294 46.28 16.17 -16.64
CA ALA A 294 47.11 16.84 -17.65
C ALA A 294 47.21 16.08 -19.00
N THR A 295 46.89 14.79 -19.04
CA THR A 295 46.94 13.99 -20.28
C THR A 295 45.59 13.82 -20.95
N ARG A 296 44.48 14.25 -20.31
CA ARG A 296 43.08 14.13 -20.73
C ARG A 296 42.84 14.24 -22.24
N ASP A 297 43.44 15.23 -22.89
CA ASP A 297 43.18 15.54 -24.30
C ASP A 297 43.78 14.50 -25.28
N ALA A 298 44.68 13.63 -24.82
CA ALA A 298 45.32 12.60 -25.66
C ALA A 298 44.54 11.28 -25.76
N TRP A 299 43.60 11.01 -24.85
CA TRP A 299 42.91 9.72 -24.74
C TRP A 299 41.37 9.84 -24.79
N LEU A 300 40.82 11.03 -24.50
CA LEU A 300 39.38 11.30 -24.59
C LEU A 300 38.79 11.15 -26.02
N PRO A 301 39.49 11.47 -27.12
CA PRO A 301 38.94 11.31 -28.48
C PRO A 301 38.80 9.87 -28.95
N ALA A 302 39.46 8.90 -28.30
CA ALA A 302 39.36 7.48 -28.63
C ALA A 302 38.12 6.79 -28.01
N LEU A 303 37.45 7.47 -27.06
CA LEU A 303 36.39 6.89 -26.23
C LEU A 303 34.98 7.36 -26.57
N LEU A 304 34.80 8.31 -27.51
CA LEU A 304 33.48 8.84 -27.86
C LEU A 304 33.28 8.90 -29.39
N PRO A 305 32.22 8.30 -29.95
CA PRO A 305 31.88 8.48 -31.34
C PRO A 305 31.34 9.89 -31.61
N THR A 306 31.64 10.43 -32.80
CA THR A 306 31.26 11.78 -33.25
C THR A 306 29.74 11.96 -33.43
N PRO A 307 29.19 13.17 -33.17
CA PRO A 307 27.76 13.43 -33.32
C PRO A 307 27.37 13.74 -34.77
N ALA A 308 26.23 13.20 -35.20
CA ALA A 308 25.52 13.62 -36.41
C ALA A 308 24.68 14.90 -36.17
N ALA A 309 24.40 15.63 -37.25
CA ALA A 309 23.88 17.01 -37.37
C ALA A 309 22.62 17.39 -36.53
N PRO A 310 22.38 18.70 -36.28
CA PRO A 310 21.37 19.16 -35.31
C PRO A 310 19.93 19.07 -35.81
N ASP A 311 19.06 18.61 -34.91
CA ASP A 311 17.62 18.45 -35.08
C ASP A 311 16.88 19.82 -35.05
N ARG A 312 16.24 20.17 -36.17
CA ARG A 312 15.46 21.43 -36.37
C ARG A 312 14.22 21.53 -35.47
N SER A 313 13.86 20.48 -34.74
CA SER A 313 12.70 20.47 -33.85
C SER A 313 12.90 21.28 -32.56
N LEU A 314 14.14 21.42 -32.09
CA LEU A 314 14.47 22.11 -30.84
C LEU A 314 14.52 23.64 -31.00
N THR A 315 15.05 24.14 -32.11
CA THR A 315 15.11 25.58 -32.39
C THR A 315 13.72 26.20 -32.52
N LEU A 316 12.77 25.50 -33.13
CA LEU A 316 11.39 25.97 -33.25
C LEU A 316 10.64 26.02 -31.90
N ARG A 317 11.04 25.20 -30.92
CA ARG A 317 10.42 25.16 -29.58
C ARG A 317 10.97 26.24 -28.66
N VAL A 318 12.24 26.60 -28.81
CA VAL A 318 12.85 27.70 -28.06
C VAL A 318 12.28 29.05 -28.50
N ASP A 319 12.14 29.28 -29.82
CA ASP A 319 11.56 30.52 -30.34
C ASP A 319 10.08 30.72 -29.97
N ALA A 320 9.34 29.62 -29.77
CA ALA A 320 7.93 29.65 -29.32
C ALA A 320 7.79 29.96 -27.82
N LEU A 321 8.76 29.57 -27.01
CA LEU A 321 8.83 29.85 -25.58
C LEU A 321 9.21 31.31 -25.31
N GLU A 322 10.15 31.87 -26.06
CA GLU A 322 10.56 33.28 -25.91
C GLU A 322 9.43 34.24 -26.27
N ARG A 323 8.64 33.93 -27.31
CA ARG A 323 7.44 34.70 -27.68
C ARG A 323 6.32 34.64 -26.63
N SER A 324 6.21 33.52 -25.90
CA SER A 324 5.22 33.36 -24.83
C SER A 324 5.61 34.10 -23.55
N LEU A 325 6.92 34.24 -23.28
CA LEU A 325 7.43 34.95 -22.11
C LEU A 325 7.34 36.48 -22.27
N ALA A 326 7.46 37.00 -23.49
CA ALA A 326 7.31 38.42 -23.80
C ALA A 326 5.84 38.92 -23.73
N ALA A 327 4.87 38.01 -23.66
CA ALA A 327 3.43 38.32 -23.70
C ALA A 327 2.74 38.39 -22.32
N LEU A 328 3.49 38.25 -21.22
CA LEU A 328 2.93 38.33 -19.86
C LEU A 328 2.79 39.80 -19.40
N PRO A 329 1.61 40.22 -18.89
CA PRO A 329 1.40 41.58 -18.40
C PRO A 329 2.11 41.76 -17.05
N ARG A 330 2.93 42.81 -16.92
CA ARG A 330 3.52 43.21 -15.64
C ARG A 330 2.51 44.05 -14.85
N PRO A 331 2.16 43.69 -13.61
CA PRO A 331 1.24 44.49 -12.81
C PRO A 331 1.87 45.83 -12.42
N ALA A 332 1.05 46.88 -12.52
CA ALA A 332 1.37 48.25 -12.17
C ALA A 332 1.35 48.47 -10.65
N ASP A 333 2.20 49.39 -10.20
CA ASP A 333 2.30 49.99 -8.86
C ASP A 333 2.83 49.12 -7.72
N GLU A 334 4.15 48.90 -7.77
CA GLU A 334 5.04 48.51 -6.66
C GLU A 334 4.87 49.41 -5.40
N ALA A 335 4.35 50.62 -5.56
CA ALA A 335 4.04 51.55 -4.47
C ALA A 335 2.81 51.16 -3.65
N ALA A 336 1.80 50.51 -4.27
CA ALA A 336 0.60 50.07 -3.57
C ALA A 336 0.89 48.86 -2.68
N LEU A 337 1.69 47.90 -3.18
CA LEU A 337 2.15 46.76 -2.39
C LEU A 337 2.99 47.18 -1.18
N ARG A 338 3.78 48.25 -1.31
CA ARG A 338 4.62 48.77 -0.23
C ARG A 338 3.79 49.47 0.86
N ALA A 339 2.72 50.16 0.47
CA ALA A 339 1.77 50.77 1.39
C ALA A 339 0.97 49.69 2.18
N ASP A 340 0.58 48.59 1.53
CA ASP A 340 -0.10 47.48 2.18
C ASP A 340 0.83 46.72 3.16
N LEU A 341 2.12 46.60 2.83
CA LEU A 341 3.13 46.02 3.72
C LEU A 341 3.36 46.87 4.97
N ASP A 342 3.40 48.20 4.83
CA ASP A 342 3.54 49.12 5.96
C ASP A 342 2.27 49.13 6.84
N ASP A 343 1.08 49.00 6.25
CA ASP A 343 -0.19 48.88 6.98
C ASP A 343 -0.29 47.54 7.74
N LEU A 344 0.14 46.43 7.12
CA LEU A 344 0.22 45.12 7.77
C LEU A 344 1.25 45.10 8.91
N THR A 345 2.39 45.77 8.73
CA THR A 345 3.43 45.88 9.77
C THR A 345 2.95 46.70 10.97
N LYS A 346 2.18 47.79 10.72
CA LYS A 346 1.53 48.56 11.80
C LYS A 346 0.43 47.78 12.50
N LYS A 347 -0.35 46.98 11.77
CA LYS A 347 -1.38 46.10 12.35
C LYS A 347 -0.77 44.98 13.19
N LEU A 348 0.39 44.45 12.80
CA LEU A 348 1.13 43.44 13.55
C LEU A 348 1.69 44.02 14.86
N ALA A 349 2.30 45.21 14.82
CA ALA A 349 2.78 45.91 16.02
C ALA A 349 1.63 46.31 16.98
N ALA A 350 0.44 46.63 16.46
CA ALA A 350 -0.76 46.89 17.25
C ALA A 350 -1.38 45.62 17.86
N LEU A 351 -1.13 44.45 17.27
CA LEU A 351 -1.54 43.14 17.80
C LEU A 351 -0.56 42.61 18.84
N GLU A 352 0.75 42.86 18.67
CA GLU A 352 1.80 42.48 19.63
C GLU A 352 1.78 43.32 20.91
N SER A 353 1.21 44.53 20.87
CA SER A 353 1.05 45.41 22.04
C SER A 353 -0.28 45.24 22.79
N ARG A 354 -1.15 44.31 22.36
CA ARG A 354 -2.32 43.88 23.15
C ARG A 354 -1.89 42.80 24.15
N PRO A 355 -2.19 42.93 25.46
CA PRO A 355 -2.09 41.79 26.36
C PRO A 355 -3.11 40.74 25.88
N GLN A 356 -2.62 39.68 25.24
CA GLN A 356 -3.42 38.55 24.81
C GLN A 356 -3.91 37.77 26.03
N ALA A 357 -5.13 38.08 26.46
CA ALA A 357 -6.00 37.09 27.08
C ALA A 357 -6.30 36.02 26.01
N ALA A 358 -5.84 34.79 26.27
CA ALA A 358 -6.11 33.65 25.41
C ALA A 358 -7.60 33.27 25.44
N PRO A 359 -8.17 32.75 24.33
CA PRO A 359 -9.53 32.23 24.30
C PRO A 359 -9.60 30.87 25.00
N GLN A 360 -10.51 30.81 25.96
CA GLN A 360 -10.88 29.66 26.75
C GLN A 360 -11.68 28.66 25.90
N VAL A 361 -11.23 27.41 25.86
CA VAL A 361 -12.04 26.27 25.39
C VAL A 361 -13.07 25.98 26.47
N ALA A 362 -14.28 26.49 26.27
CA ALA A 362 -15.41 26.32 27.16
C ALA A 362 -16.04 24.92 27.00
N ALA A 363 -15.33 23.89 27.47
CA ALA A 363 -15.89 22.59 27.90
C ALA A 363 -14.73 21.71 28.38
N ASP A 364 -14.01 22.19 29.39
CA ASP A 364 -13.16 21.36 30.26
C ASP A 364 -12.66 22.19 31.46
N ASP A 365 -12.71 23.52 31.39
CA ASP A 365 -12.31 24.37 32.52
C ASP A 365 -13.22 24.26 33.74
N GLU A 366 -14.53 24.01 33.57
CA GLU A 366 -15.41 23.78 34.73
C GLU A 366 -15.20 22.40 35.34
N ALA A 367 -14.89 21.38 34.52
CA ALA A 367 -14.56 20.03 34.97
C ALA A 367 -13.17 19.98 35.62
N ILE A 368 -12.19 20.69 35.06
CA ILE A 368 -10.83 20.85 35.59
C ILE A 368 -10.84 21.77 36.81
N ALA A 369 -11.65 22.83 36.85
CA ALA A 369 -11.84 23.66 38.05
C ALA A 369 -12.66 22.94 39.11
N ALA A 370 -13.61 22.08 38.75
CA ALA A 370 -14.31 21.21 39.70
C ALA A 370 -13.38 20.11 40.23
N LEU A 371 -12.49 19.56 39.38
CA LEU A 371 -11.49 18.59 39.80
C LEU A 371 -10.42 19.25 40.68
N ARG A 372 -9.96 20.46 40.34
CA ARG A 372 -9.03 21.25 41.18
C ARG A 372 -9.68 21.63 42.51
N ARG A 373 -10.93 22.12 42.53
CA ARG A 373 -11.67 22.38 43.78
C ARG A 373 -11.92 21.11 44.60
N ARG A 374 -12.10 19.96 43.95
CA ARG A 374 -12.22 18.66 44.62
C ARG A 374 -10.89 18.15 45.16
N VAL A 375 -9.78 18.40 44.46
CA VAL A 375 -8.42 18.06 44.90
C VAL A 375 -7.98 18.98 46.03
N GLU A 376 -8.21 20.30 45.93
CA GLU A 376 -7.96 21.27 47.00
C GLU A 376 -8.87 21.01 48.22
N GLY A 377 -10.13 20.64 48.01
CA GLY A 377 -11.03 20.17 49.05
C GLY A 377 -10.59 18.85 49.68
N PHE A 378 -10.01 17.94 48.90
CA PHE A 378 -9.38 16.71 49.40
C PHE A 378 -8.12 17.01 50.20
N GLU A 379 -7.27 17.93 49.76
CA GLU A 379 -6.05 18.36 50.45
C GLU A 379 -6.37 19.11 51.74
N GLN A 380 -7.43 19.92 51.78
CA GLN A 380 -7.95 20.54 53.00
C GLN A 380 -8.60 19.52 53.95
N ALA A 381 -9.30 18.51 53.43
CA ALA A 381 -9.83 17.40 54.23
C ALA A 381 -8.70 16.50 54.79
N LEU A 382 -7.63 16.27 54.02
CA LEU A 382 -6.41 15.56 54.46
C LEU A 382 -5.65 16.31 55.56
N ARG A 383 -5.72 17.65 55.58
CA ARG A 383 -5.17 18.47 56.67
C ARG A 383 -6.09 18.53 57.90
N GLY A 384 -7.37 18.18 57.75
CA GLY A 384 -8.40 18.33 58.78
C GLY A 384 -8.79 17.06 59.53
N THR A 385 -8.55 15.85 59.00
CA THR A 385 -8.98 14.61 59.68
C THR A 385 -7.98 13.48 59.48
N ALA A 386 -7.10 13.27 60.46
CA ALA A 386 -6.34 12.03 60.61
C ALA A 386 -7.19 11.02 61.38
N ASP A 387 -8.22 10.46 60.73
CA ASP A 387 -8.96 9.31 61.27
C ASP A 387 -8.65 8.05 60.45
N ALA A 388 -8.26 6.98 61.15
CA ALA A 388 -7.78 5.72 60.56
C ALA A 388 -8.81 5.03 59.65
N SER A 389 -10.10 5.31 59.84
CA SER A 389 -11.22 4.79 59.06
C SER A 389 -11.27 5.36 57.62
N SER A 390 -10.89 6.63 57.43
CA SER A 390 -10.82 7.26 56.09
C SER A 390 -9.65 6.73 55.26
N LEU A 391 -8.52 6.44 55.92
CA LEU A 391 -7.36 5.76 55.31
C LEU A 391 -7.68 4.33 54.89
N ALA A 392 -8.43 3.59 55.70
CA ALA A 392 -8.89 2.23 55.36
C ALA A 392 -9.84 2.24 54.15
N ALA A 393 -10.79 3.18 54.09
CA ALA A 393 -11.71 3.32 52.96
C ALA A 393 -10.99 3.71 51.64
N LEU A 394 -9.96 4.55 51.72
CA LEU A 394 -9.09 4.90 50.59
C LEU A 394 -8.27 3.71 50.10
N SER A 395 -7.72 2.91 51.02
CA SER A 395 -7.00 1.66 50.71
C SER A 395 -7.90 0.63 50.04
N GLU A 396 -9.13 0.47 50.52
CA GLU A 396 -10.06 -0.49 49.93
C GLU A 396 -10.51 -0.03 48.53
N ARG A 397 -10.69 1.28 48.34
CA ARG A 397 -11.03 1.85 47.03
C ARG A 397 -9.88 1.77 46.03
N SER A 398 -8.63 1.93 46.47
CA SER A 398 -7.46 1.75 45.60
C SER A 398 -7.23 0.28 45.21
N ALA A 399 -7.52 -0.66 46.13
CA ALA A 399 -7.49 -2.09 45.84
C ALA A 399 -8.52 -2.48 44.77
N ARG A 400 -9.78 -2.03 44.91
CA ARG A 400 -10.83 -2.26 43.90
C ARG A 400 -10.48 -1.65 42.53
N LEU A 401 -9.89 -0.46 42.53
CA LEU A 401 -9.47 0.19 41.27
C LEU A 401 -8.35 -0.58 40.58
N SER A 402 -7.39 -1.12 41.35
CA SER A 402 -6.31 -1.97 40.84
C SER A 402 -6.85 -3.27 40.25
N GLU A 403 -7.84 -3.90 40.90
CA GLU A 403 -8.51 -5.11 40.41
C GLU A 403 -9.30 -4.85 39.12
N GLN A 404 -10.03 -3.74 39.04
CA GLN A 404 -10.72 -3.31 37.82
C GLN A 404 -9.74 -3.02 36.67
N MET A 405 -8.59 -2.41 36.97
CA MET A 405 -7.54 -2.17 35.96
C MET A 405 -6.95 -3.49 35.44
N ALA A 406 -6.76 -4.49 36.31
CA ALA A 406 -6.28 -5.81 35.91
C ALA A 406 -7.28 -6.54 34.99
N ASP A 407 -8.58 -6.53 35.32
CA ASP A 407 -9.63 -7.08 34.46
C ASP A 407 -9.68 -6.37 33.10
N TYR A 408 -9.55 -5.04 33.09
CA TYR A 408 -9.56 -4.26 31.85
C TYR A 408 -8.36 -4.61 30.96
N LEU A 409 -7.15 -4.70 31.53
CA LEU A 409 -5.94 -5.11 30.79
C LEU A 409 -6.06 -6.53 30.24
N GLN A 410 -6.69 -7.44 30.98
CA GLN A 410 -6.94 -8.81 30.52
C GLN A 410 -7.89 -8.83 29.31
N ARG A 411 -9.01 -8.08 29.36
CA ARG A 411 -9.95 -7.96 28.23
C ARG A 411 -9.30 -7.34 26.99
N VAL A 412 -8.47 -6.31 27.15
CA VAL A 412 -7.74 -5.70 26.04
C VAL A 412 -6.75 -6.68 25.41
N THR A 413 -6.05 -7.47 26.24
CA THR A 413 -5.11 -8.49 25.76
C THR A 413 -5.84 -9.59 24.99
N GLN A 414 -6.99 -10.04 25.50
CA GLN A 414 -7.84 -11.04 24.84
C GLN A 414 -8.41 -10.52 23.51
N ALA A 415 -8.84 -9.26 23.46
CA ALA A 415 -9.32 -8.64 22.22
C ALA A 415 -8.19 -8.53 21.16
N ARG A 416 -6.96 -8.21 21.59
CA ARG A 416 -5.79 -8.18 20.70
C ARG A 416 -5.46 -9.57 20.15
N SER A 417 -5.43 -10.61 20.98
CA SER A 417 -5.12 -11.96 20.51
C SER A 417 -6.14 -12.47 19.50
N LEU A 418 -7.44 -12.21 19.72
CA LEU A 418 -8.49 -12.55 18.76
C LEU A 418 -8.31 -11.84 17.41
N THR A 419 -7.86 -10.58 17.43
CA THR A 419 -7.59 -9.80 16.21
C THR A 419 -6.35 -10.31 15.47
N GLU A 420 -5.29 -10.67 16.21
CA GLU A 420 -4.07 -11.23 15.64
C GLU A 420 -4.31 -12.62 15.03
N ASP A 421 -5.13 -13.46 15.67
CA ASP A 421 -5.48 -14.80 15.19
C ASP A 421 -6.35 -14.75 13.94
N THR A 422 -7.37 -13.88 13.90
CA THR A 422 -8.19 -13.65 12.71
C THR A 422 -7.38 -13.08 11.55
N THR A 423 -6.49 -12.11 11.81
CA THR A 423 -5.60 -11.55 10.78
C THR A 423 -4.65 -12.62 10.22
N ARG A 424 -4.07 -13.45 11.09
CA ARG A 424 -3.19 -14.55 10.67
C ARG A 424 -3.93 -15.59 9.83
N ALA A 425 -5.17 -15.92 10.21
CA ALA A 425 -6.02 -16.82 9.45
C ALA A 425 -6.37 -16.25 8.06
N LEU A 426 -6.73 -14.96 7.97
CA LEU A 426 -7.01 -14.28 6.70
C LEU A 426 -5.80 -14.27 5.78
N VAL A 427 -4.62 -13.92 6.29
CA VAL A 427 -3.38 -13.92 5.49
C VAL A 427 -3.04 -15.32 4.99
N LYS A 428 -3.22 -16.35 5.83
CA LYS A 428 -3.04 -17.76 5.43
C LYS A 428 -3.99 -18.14 4.29
N GLN A 429 -5.28 -17.84 4.41
CA GLN A 429 -6.27 -18.18 3.38
C GLN A 429 -6.07 -17.38 2.09
N ALA A 430 -5.74 -16.10 2.18
CA ALA A 430 -5.42 -15.28 1.01
C ALA A 430 -4.17 -15.79 0.28
N SER A 431 -3.15 -16.25 1.02
CA SER A 431 -1.94 -16.86 0.46
C SER A 431 -2.23 -18.18 -0.26
N LEU A 432 -3.13 -19.01 0.30
CA LEU A 432 -3.62 -20.23 -0.34
C LEU A 432 -4.38 -19.93 -1.64
N ALA A 433 -5.29 -18.96 -1.62
CA ALA A 433 -6.05 -18.55 -2.82
C ALA A 433 -5.12 -18.01 -3.92
N LEU A 434 -4.11 -17.20 -3.57
CA LEU A 434 -3.12 -16.70 -4.52
C LEU A 434 -2.28 -17.84 -5.13
N ALA A 435 -1.89 -18.83 -4.32
CA ALA A 435 -1.16 -19.99 -4.81
C ALA A 435 -2.03 -20.85 -5.75
N ALA A 436 -3.32 -21.05 -5.44
CA ALA A 436 -4.27 -21.73 -6.32
C ALA A 436 -4.48 -20.98 -7.65
N LEU A 437 -4.56 -19.64 -7.61
CA LEU A 437 -4.65 -18.80 -8.80
C LEU A 437 -3.40 -18.91 -9.68
N ARG A 438 -2.21 -18.99 -9.08
CA ARG A 438 -0.96 -19.25 -9.80
C ARG A 438 -0.96 -20.61 -10.50
N VAL A 439 -1.45 -21.67 -9.83
CA VAL A 439 -1.62 -22.99 -10.46
C VAL A 439 -2.58 -22.90 -11.64
N SER A 440 -3.76 -22.28 -11.48
CA SER A 440 -4.73 -22.13 -12.56
C SER A 440 -4.17 -21.34 -13.76
N GLY A 441 -3.44 -20.25 -13.48
CA GLY A 441 -2.78 -19.46 -14.53
C GLY A 441 -1.71 -20.26 -15.27
N ALA A 442 -0.87 -21.01 -14.53
CA ALA A 442 0.16 -21.85 -15.11
C ALA A 442 -0.41 -23.02 -15.94
N VAL A 443 -1.48 -23.68 -15.47
CA VAL A 443 -2.22 -24.68 -16.25
C VAL A 443 -2.74 -24.06 -17.54
N THR A 444 -3.34 -22.87 -17.47
CA THR A 444 -3.86 -22.18 -18.67
C THR A 444 -2.76 -21.91 -19.70
N GLN A 445 -1.60 -21.44 -19.24
CA GLN A 445 -0.44 -21.08 -20.07
C GLN A 445 0.47 -22.27 -20.43
N GLY A 446 0.22 -23.45 -19.86
CA GLY A 446 1.07 -24.64 -20.01
C GLY A 446 2.46 -24.49 -19.39
N GLN A 447 2.59 -23.70 -18.33
CA GLN A 447 3.84 -23.47 -17.59
C GLN A 447 3.96 -24.46 -16.41
N PRO A 448 5.19 -24.70 -15.91
CA PRO A 448 5.39 -25.45 -14.68
C PRO A 448 4.78 -24.73 -13.46
N PHE A 449 4.26 -25.50 -12.50
CA PHE A 449 3.61 -24.98 -11.29
C PHE A 449 4.03 -25.69 -9.99
N ALA A 450 5.14 -26.42 -10.01
CA ALA A 450 5.68 -27.12 -8.83
C ALA A 450 5.84 -26.22 -7.58
N ASP A 451 6.34 -24.99 -7.74
CA ASP A 451 6.53 -24.07 -6.61
C ASP A 451 5.20 -23.64 -5.98
N ALA A 452 4.17 -23.42 -6.80
CA ALA A 452 2.85 -23.07 -6.32
C ALA A 452 2.18 -24.24 -5.58
N LEU A 453 2.38 -25.49 -6.06
CA LEU A 453 1.92 -26.69 -5.36
C LEU A 453 2.61 -26.89 -4.01
N ARG A 454 3.92 -26.65 -3.91
CA ARG A 454 4.63 -26.71 -2.62
C ARG A 454 4.10 -25.70 -1.62
N LEU A 455 3.78 -24.49 -2.05
CA LEU A 455 3.16 -23.47 -1.19
C LEU A 455 1.78 -23.90 -0.70
N LEU A 456 0.95 -24.45 -1.59
CA LEU A 456 -0.36 -25.02 -1.22
C LEU A 456 -0.21 -26.18 -0.23
N ALA A 457 0.74 -27.09 -0.45
CA ALA A 457 1.00 -28.20 0.45
C ALA A 457 1.48 -27.73 1.84
N THR A 458 2.33 -26.70 1.88
CA THR A 458 2.89 -26.18 3.14
C THR A 458 1.86 -25.41 3.95
N LEU A 459 1.07 -24.55 3.31
CA LEU A 459 0.08 -23.71 3.98
C LEU A 459 -1.23 -24.47 4.24
N GLY A 460 -1.57 -25.44 3.40
CA GLY A 460 -2.84 -26.16 3.38
C GLY A 460 -2.77 -27.55 4.01
N ALA A 461 -1.67 -27.92 4.68
CA ALA A 461 -1.44 -29.27 5.23
C ALA A 461 -2.56 -29.84 6.12
N GLN A 462 -3.40 -28.97 6.71
CA GLN A 462 -4.51 -29.36 7.58
C GLN A 462 -5.84 -29.57 6.83
N ASP A 463 -5.91 -29.25 5.54
CA ASP A 463 -7.11 -29.39 4.72
C ASP A 463 -6.99 -30.64 3.83
N ALA A 464 -7.72 -31.69 4.20
CA ALA A 464 -7.66 -32.98 3.51
C ALA A 464 -8.19 -32.91 2.05
N GLU A 465 -9.20 -32.08 1.78
CA GLU A 465 -9.74 -31.93 0.43
C GLU A 465 -8.75 -31.19 -0.47
N LEU A 466 -8.14 -30.13 0.06
CA LEU A 466 -7.11 -29.38 -0.65
C LEU A 466 -5.89 -30.26 -0.95
N MET A 467 -5.43 -31.04 0.03
CA MET A 467 -4.30 -31.95 -0.16
C MET A 467 -4.58 -33.06 -1.17
N THR A 468 -5.83 -33.53 -1.27
CA THR A 468 -6.23 -34.50 -2.30
C THR A 468 -6.11 -33.89 -3.70
N ALA A 469 -6.54 -32.65 -3.88
CA ALA A 469 -6.43 -31.95 -5.16
C ALA A 469 -4.96 -31.62 -5.52
N VAL A 470 -4.14 -31.23 -4.54
CA VAL A 470 -2.69 -31.02 -4.72
C VAL A 470 -2.00 -32.32 -5.15
N ALA A 471 -2.30 -33.45 -4.50
CA ALA A 471 -1.72 -34.75 -4.86
C ALA A 471 -2.09 -35.20 -6.28
N GLY A 472 -3.29 -34.86 -6.76
CA GLY A 472 -3.71 -35.14 -8.14
C GLY A 472 -2.97 -34.31 -9.19
N LEU A 473 -2.44 -33.14 -8.83
CA LEU A 473 -1.70 -32.24 -9.72
C LEU A 473 -0.18 -32.43 -9.67
N ASP A 474 0.34 -33.08 -8.63
CA ASP A 474 1.75 -33.39 -8.46
C ASP A 474 2.40 -34.07 -9.69
N PRO A 475 1.81 -35.10 -10.32
CA PRO A 475 2.40 -35.72 -11.52
C PRO A 475 2.37 -34.82 -12.78
N LEU A 476 1.69 -33.68 -12.72
CA LEU A 476 1.51 -32.73 -13.82
C LEU A 476 2.28 -31.42 -13.60
N ASP A 477 3.08 -31.34 -12.54
CA ASP A 477 3.75 -30.12 -12.05
C ASP A 477 4.73 -29.48 -13.04
N ALA A 478 5.29 -30.27 -13.95
CA ALA A 478 6.14 -29.83 -15.06
C ALA A 478 5.37 -29.02 -16.13
N GLY A 479 4.04 -29.00 -16.06
CA GLY A 479 3.16 -28.29 -16.99
C GLY A 479 2.40 -29.22 -17.92
N VAL A 480 1.23 -28.76 -18.37
CA VAL A 480 0.37 -29.47 -19.32
C VAL A 480 0.31 -28.73 -20.66
N PRO A 481 0.23 -29.43 -21.79
CA PRO A 481 0.16 -28.78 -23.10
C PRO A 481 -1.06 -27.85 -23.20
N THR A 482 -0.89 -26.71 -23.85
CA THR A 482 -1.98 -25.76 -24.13
C THR A 482 -2.93 -26.32 -25.18
N GLY A 483 -4.16 -25.80 -25.24
CA GLY A 483 -5.11 -26.15 -26.31
C GLY A 483 -4.56 -25.89 -27.72
N GLU A 484 -3.73 -24.86 -27.88
CA GLU A 484 -3.01 -24.59 -29.12
C GLU A 484 -1.94 -25.64 -29.41
N ALA A 485 -1.12 -26.01 -28.41
CA ALA A 485 -0.12 -27.06 -28.56
C ALA A 485 -0.77 -28.42 -28.88
N LEU A 486 -1.95 -28.71 -28.32
CA LEU A 486 -2.74 -29.90 -28.66
C LEU A 486 -3.25 -29.85 -30.10
N ARG A 487 -3.79 -28.71 -30.56
CA ARG A 487 -4.20 -28.53 -31.96
C ARG A 487 -3.02 -28.70 -32.93
N ALA A 488 -1.84 -28.20 -32.58
CA ALA A 488 -0.63 -28.38 -33.38
C ALA A 488 -0.19 -29.86 -33.52
N ARG A 489 -0.63 -30.74 -32.60
CA ARG A 489 -0.37 -32.19 -32.64
C ARG A 489 -1.40 -32.97 -33.48
N LEU A 490 -2.49 -32.35 -33.94
CA LEU A 490 -3.52 -33.02 -34.75
C LEU A 490 -2.97 -33.67 -36.03
N PRO A 491 -2.11 -33.03 -36.84
CA PRO A 491 -1.59 -33.68 -38.06
C PRO A 491 -0.82 -34.98 -37.77
N ALA A 492 -0.10 -35.04 -36.65
CA ALA A 492 0.61 -36.25 -36.23
C ALA A 492 -0.37 -37.35 -35.81
N LEU A 493 -1.46 -37.00 -35.10
CA LEU A 493 -2.54 -37.92 -34.75
C LEU A 493 -3.22 -38.50 -36.01
N VAL A 494 -3.54 -37.66 -37.00
CA VAL A 494 -4.13 -38.10 -38.28
C VAL A 494 -3.21 -39.10 -38.97
N THR A 495 -1.91 -38.81 -39.01
CA THR A 495 -0.92 -39.69 -39.64
C THR A 495 -0.82 -41.04 -38.93
N ALA A 496 -0.73 -41.04 -37.60
CA ALA A 496 -0.61 -42.26 -36.79
C ALA A 496 -1.86 -43.14 -36.88
N THR A 497 -3.06 -42.55 -36.80
CA THR A 497 -4.33 -43.29 -36.84
C THR A 497 -4.64 -43.85 -38.23
N LYS A 498 -4.33 -43.10 -39.31
CA LYS A 498 -4.46 -43.61 -40.69
C LYS A 498 -3.49 -44.75 -40.98
N ALA A 499 -2.26 -44.68 -40.46
CA ALA A 499 -1.30 -45.78 -40.57
C ALA A 499 -1.77 -47.04 -39.83
N ALA A 500 -2.38 -46.88 -38.65
CA ALA A 500 -2.94 -47.99 -37.87
C ALA A 500 -4.16 -48.62 -38.56
N GLU A 501 -5.05 -47.82 -39.14
CA GLU A 501 -6.19 -48.32 -39.95
C GLU A 501 -5.71 -49.14 -41.16
N LEU A 502 -4.64 -48.68 -41.83
CA LEU A 502 -3.97 -49.43 -42.90
C LEU A 502 -3.38 -50.76 -42.46
N ALA A 503 -2.81 -50.78 -41.25
CA ALA A 503 -2.17 -51.94 -40.67
C ALA A 503 -3.20 -53.00 -40.28
N ALA A 504 -4.36 -52.56 -39.76
CA ALA A 504 -5.47 -53.40 -39.30
C ALA A 504 -6.33 -54.00 -40.44
N GLY A 505 -6.34 -53.39 -41.63
CA GLY A 505 -7.03 -53.95 -42.79
C GLY A 505 -6.38 -55.26 -43.27
N GLU A 506 -7.03 -56.40 -43.02
CA GLU A 506 -6.67 -57.67 -43.63
C GLU A 506 -6.89 -57.63 -45.16
N SER A 507 -5.85 -58.02 -45.90
CA SER A 507 -5.81 -58.40 -47.32
C SER A 507 -5.89 -57.31 -48.42
N GLY A 508 -4.86 -57.33 -49.28
CA GLY A 508 -5.04 -57.16 -50.74
C GLY A 508 -4.41 -55.94 -51.43
N TRP A 509 -4.54 -54.73 -50.90
CA TRP A 509 -4.29 -53.52 -51.72
C TRP A 509 -2.87 -52.92 -51.61
N ARG A 510 -2.02 -53.49 -50.74
CA ARG A 510 -0.69 -52.97 -50.37
C ARG A 510 0.32 -52.87 -51.53
N GLN A 511 0.03 -53.38 -52.73
CA GLN A 511 0.88 -53.22 -53.92
C GLN A 511 0.42 -52.12 -54.90
N GLU A 512 -0.82 -51.60 -54.81
CA GLU A 512 -1.35 -50.68 -55.83
C GLU A 512 -1.22 -49.19 -55.46
N VAL A 513 -1.21 -48.87 -54.16
CA VAL A 513 -1.16 -47.47 -53.69
C VAL A 513 0.26 -46.94 -53.49
N ALA A 514 1.27 -47.82 -53.51
CA ALA A 514 2.67 -47.41 -53.66
C ALA A 514 2.94 -46.68 -55.00
N ARG A 515 1.97 -46.67 -55.93
CA ARG A 515 2.03 -45.95 -57.22
C ARG A 515 1.34 -44.57 -57.21
N VAL A 516 0.62 -44.20 -56.15
CA VAL A 516 -0.20 -42.96 -56.08
C VAL A 516 0.42 -41.91 -55.14
N THR A 517 1.74 -41.95 -54.99
CA THR A 517 2.54 -41.00 -54.17
C THR A 517 2.78 -39.65 -54.87
N GLY A 518 1.85 -39.18 -55.70
CA GLY A 518 2.07 -38.03 -56.59
C GLY A 518 1.30 -36.76 -56.29
N HIS A 519 0.08 -36.83 -55.73
CA HIS A 519 -0.78 -35.63 -55.64
C HIS A 519 -1.54 -35.57 -54.32
N LEU A 520 -0.88 -35.00 -53.30
CA LEU A 520 -1.54 -34.42 -52.14
C LEU A 520 -2.33 -33.18 -52.59
N ILE A 521 -3.58 -33.41 -53.00
CA ILE A 521 -4.56 -32.35 -53.19
C ILE A 521 -5.14 -32.02 -51.81
N THR A 522 -4.74 -30.86 -51.30
CA THR A 522 -5.36 -30.13 -50.19
C THR A 522 -6.79 -29.73 -50.57
N ILE A 523 -7.76 -30.61 -50.34
CA ILE A 523 -9.18 -30.21 -50.31
C ILE A 523 -9.61 -30.12 -48.84
N ARG A 524 -9.77 -28.88 -48.37
CA ARG A 524 -10.48 -28.58 -47.13
C ARG A 524 -11.97 -28.84 -47.39
N ARG A 525 -12.47 -30.03 -47.08
CA ARG A 525 -13.91 -30.33 -47.12
C ARG A 525 -14.57 -29.64 -45.92
N THR A 526 -15.50 -28.73 -46.19
CA THR A 526 -16.23 -27.91 -45.20
C THR A 526 -17.45 -28.60 -44.60
N ASP A 527 -17.67 -29.89 -44.88
CA ASP A 527 -18.80 -30.63 -44.35
C ASP A 527 -18.31 -31.57 -43.24
N VAL A 528 -18.83 -31.41 -42.02
CA VAL A 528 -18.62 -32.35 -40.92
C VAL A 528 -19.10 -33.73 -41.40
N PRO A 529 -18.22 -34.73 -41.52
CA PRO A 529 -18.64 -36.06 -41.95
C PRO A 529 -19.64 -36.62 -40.93
N VAL A 530 -20.89 -36.83 -41.35
CA VAL A 530 -21.89 -37.53 -40.53
C VAL A 530 -21.62 -39.03 -40.67
N GLY A 531 -21.04 -39.64 -39.63
CA GLY A 531 -20.71 -41.07 -39.56
C GLY A 531 -19.78 -41.41 -38.39
N ASP A 532 -19.50 -42.70 -38.19
CA ASP A 532 -18.61 -43.22 -37.12
C ASP A 532 -17.22 -43.65 -37.63
N GLY A 533 -16.90 -43.35 -38.90
CA GLY A 533 -15.58 -43.61 -39.51
C GLY A 533 -14.45 -42.74 -38.95
N LEU A 534 -13.19 -43.11 -39.23
CA LEU A 534 -12.00 -42.43 -38.68
C LEU A 534 -11.98 -40.93 -38.98
N ASP A 535 -12.26 -40.51 -40.22
CA ASP A 535 -12.27 -39.08 -40.58
C ASP A 535 -13.36 -38.29 -39.83
N ALA A 536 -14.52 -38.91 -39.54
CA ALA A 536 -15.58 -38.28 -38.76
C ALA A 536 -15.18 -38.10 -37.28
N ARG A 537 -14.48 -39.08 -36.70
CA ARG A 537 -13.93 -39.00 -35.35
C ARG A 537 -12.87 -37.90 -35.25
N LEU A 538 -11.94 -37.83 -36.20
CA LEU A 538 -10.90 -36.80 -36.25
C LEU A 538 -11.50 -35.39 -36.39
N ALA A 539 -12.55 -35.23 -37.21
CA ALA A 539 -13.28 -33.96 -37.34
C ALA A 539 -13.99 -33.55 -36.04
N LYS A 540 -14.60 -34.51 -35.30
CA LYS A 540 -15.20 -34.26 -33.97
C LYS A 540 -14.13 -33.79 -32.98
N VAL A 541 -12.95 -34.42 -32.97
CA VAL A 541 -11.82 -34.02 -32.10
C VAL A 541 -11.37 -32.60 -32.40
N GLU A 542 -11.18 -32.24 -33.67
CA GLU A 542 -10.79 -30.89 -34.07
C GLU A 542 -11.82 -29.84 -33.64
N ALA A 543 -13.11 -30.13 -33.84
CA ALA A 543 -14.21 -29.25 -33.43
C ALA A 543 -14.27 -29.05 -31.90
N HIS A 544 -14.11 -30.12 -31.12
CA HIS A 544 -14.10 -30.05 -29.66
C HIS A 544 -12.87 -29.31 -29.13
N LEU A 545 -11.68 -29.53 -29.70
CA LEU A 545 -10.46 -28.80 -29.31
C LEU A 545 -10.54 -27.31 -29.62
N ALA A 546 -11.21 -26.91 -30.72
CA ALA A 546 -11.43 -25.51 -31.06
C ALA A 546 -12.29 -24.78 -30.02
N ARG A 547 -13.14 -25.51 -29.29
CA ARG A 547 -14.01 -24.99 -28.22
C ARG A 547 -13.49 -25.29 -26.81
N SER A 548 -12.29 -25.86 -26.68
CA SER A 548 -11.73 -26.33 -25.39
C SER A 548 -12.62 -27.37 -24.67
N GLU A 549 -13.38 -28.15 -25.42
CA GLU A 549 -14.26 -29.20 -24.89
C GLU A 549 -13.50 -30.54 -24.78
N TRP A 550 -12.63 -30.68 -23.79
CA TRP A 550 -11.71 -31.83 -23.67
C TRP A 550 -12.44 -33.18 -23.54
N ASP A 551 -13.56 -33.23 -22.81
CA ASP A 551 -14.34 -34.46 -22.68
C ASP A 551 -14.99 -34.87 -24.00
N GLY A 552 -15.38 -33.91 -24.84
CA GLY A 552 -15.89 -34.19 -26.18
C GLY A 552 -14.80 -34.77 -27.08
N ALA A 553 -13.59 -34.22 -27.00
CA ALA A 553 -12.43 -34.73 -27.74
C ALA A 553 -12.05 -36.16 -27.34
N LEU A 554 -12.14 -36.51 -26.05
CA LEU A 554 -11.89 -37.87 -25.57
C LEU A 554 -12.98 -38.85 -26.03
N ARG A 555 -14.26 -38.48 -25.88
CA ARG A 555 -15.40 -39.31 -26.31
C ARG A 555 -15.47 -39.54 -27.82
N ALA A 556 -14.84 -38.68 -28.62
CA ALA A 556 -14.79 -38.87 -30.07
C ALA A 556 -14.10 -40.17 -30.51
N PHE A 557 -13.28 -40.78 -29.63
CA PHE A 557 -12.65 -42.08 -29.86
C PHE A 557 -13.42 -43.26 -29.23
N ASP A 558 -14.58 -43.03 -28.61
CA ASP A 558 -15.41 -44.10 -28.08
C ASP A 558 -15.85 -45.05 -29.21
N GLY A 559 -15.66 -46.36 -28.99
CA GLY A 559 -15.95 -47.40 -29.98
C GLY A 559 -14.97 -47.48 -31.16
N ALA A 560 -13.80 -46.83 -31.08
CA ALA A 560 -12.72 -47.05 -32.04
C ALA A 560 -12.09 -48.45 -31.91
N SER A 561 -11.47 -48.94 -32.98
CA SER A 561 -10.75 -50.22 -32.92
C SER A 561 -9.55 -50.12 -31.96
N ALA A 562 -9.07 -51.27 -31.48
CA ALA A 562 -7.95 -51.32 -30.55
C ALA A 562 -6.69 -50.68 -31.16
N GLU A 563 -6.42 -50.92 -32.45
CA GLU A 563 -5.25 -50.43 -33.17
C GLU A 563 -5.28 -48.90 -33.31
N ILE A 564 -6.45 -48.34 -33.64
CA ILE A 564 -6.63 -46.88 -33.74
C ILE A 564 -6.49 -46.23 -32.36
N THR A 565 -7.03 -46.86 -31.32
CA THR A 565 -6.95 -46.36 -29.94
C THR A 565 -5.51 -46.37 -29.42
N THR A 566 -4.75 -47.44 -29.69
CA THR A 566 -3.33 -47.53 -29.34
C THR A 566 -2.53 -46.45 -30.07
N ALA A 567 -2.77 -46.22 -31.37
CA ALA A 567 -2.09 -45.18 -32.12
C ALA A 567 -2.43 -43.75 -31.63
N ALA A 568 -3.64 -43.54 -31.13
CA ALA A 568 -4.09 -42.27 -30.58
C ALA A 568 -3.67 -42.02 -29.11
N THR A 569 -3.21 -43.06 -28.39
CA THR A 569 -2.96 -43.02 -26.94
C THR A 569 -2.08 -41.85 -26.50
N PRO A 570 -0.91 -41.56 -27.12
CA PRO A 570 -0.06 -40.43 -26.69
C PRO A 570 -0.74 -39.06 -26.78
N PHE A 571 -1.67 -38.90 -27.74
CA PHE A 571 -2.46 -37.70 -27.89
C PHE A 571 -3.59 -37.64 -26.87
N LEU A 572 -4.32 -38.75 -26.69
CA LEU A 572 -5.42 -38.86 -25.74
C LEU A 572 -4.95 -38.66 -24.29
N ASP A 573 -3.77 -39.18 -23.93
CA ASP A 573 -3.15 -38.96 -22.63
C ASP A 573 -2.82 -37.48 -22.38
N ALA A 574 -2.34 -36.78 -23.42
CA ALA A 574 -2.08 -35.34 -23.32
C ALA A 574 -3.38 -34.52 -23.15
N VAL A 575 -4.46 -34.90 -23.84
CA VAL A 575 -5.79 -34.28 -23.68
C VAL A 575 -6.37 -34.59 -22.29
N LYS A 576 -6.20 -35.82 -21.81
CA LYS A 576 -6.62 -36.24 -20.46
C LYS A 576 -5.88 -35.47 -19.37
N ALA A 577 -4.56 -35.36 -19.48
CA ALA A 577 -3.73 -34.58 -18.55
C ALA A 577 -4.18 -33.11 -18.51
N ARG A 578 -4.48 -32.51 -19.67
CA ARG A 578 -5.00 -31.14 -19.75
C ARG A 578 -6.35 -30.98 -19.04
N ARG A 579 -7.30 -31.88 -19.33
CA ARG A 579 -8.62 -31.89 -18.69
C ARG A 579 -8.52 -32.04 -17.17
N ASP A 580 -7.74 -33.01 -16.72
CA ASP A 580 -7.60 -33.33 -15.31
C ASP A 580 -6.93 -32.17 -14.56
N ALA A 581 -5.91 -31.53 -15.16
CA ALA A 581 -5.29 -30.33 -14.61
C ALA A 581 -6.26 -29.15 -14.48
N GLU A 582 -7.08 -28.86 -15.51
CA GLU A 582 -8.06 -27.76 -15.44
C GLU A 582 -9.13 -28.01 -14.38
N ARG A 583 -9.63 -29.24 -14.27
CA ARG A 583 -10.64 -29.60 -13.24
C ARG A 583 -10.08 -29.49 -11.83
N LEU A 584 -8.87 -30.00 -11.60
CA LEU A 584 -8.24 -29.95 -10.29
C LEU A 584 -7.83 -28.52 -9.91
N ALA A 585 -7.35 -27.72 -10.86
CA ALA A 585 -7.05 -26.30 -10.62
C ALA A 585 -8.30 -25.48 -10.29
N ALA A 586 -9.41 -25.71 -11.00
CA ALA A 586 -10.70 -25.10 -10.67
C ALA A 586 -11.18 -25.51 -9.27
N ARG A 587 -11.08 -26.80 -8.93
CA ARG A 587 -11.44 -27.30 -7.59
C ARG A 587 -10.59 -26.67 -6.49
N LEU A 588 -9.29 -26.47 -6.72
CA LEU A 588 -8.41 -25.77 -5.76
C LEU A 588 -8.85 -24.32 -5.52
N LEU A 589 -9.23 -23.60 -6.58
CA LEU A 589 -9.77 -22.25 -6.45
C LEU A 589 -11.07 -22.24 -5.63
N ASP A 590 -12.00 -23.14 -5.93
CA ASP A 590 -13.27 -23.23 -5.19
C ASP A 590 -13.04 -23.50 -3.70
N LEU A 591 -12.15 -24.45 -3.36
CA LEU A 591 -11.82 -24.79 -1.97
C LEU A 591 -11.20 -23.61 -1.23
N THR A 592 -10.26 -22.91 -1.86
CA THR A 592 -9.55 -21.78 -1.23
C THR A 592 -10.43 -20.54 -1.09
N ILE A 593 -11.31 -20.26 -2.05
CA ILE A 593 -12.31 -19.18 -1.97
C ILE A 593 -13.36 -19.49 -0.89
N ALA A 594 -13.88 -20.72 -0.86
CA ALA A 594 -14.83 -21.15 0.17
C ALA A 594 -14.22 -21.08 1.58
N ALA A 595 -12.93 -21.42 1.72
CA ALA A 595 -12.21 -21.29 2.98
C ALA A 595 -11.98 -19.82 3.38
N LEU A 596 -11.67 -18.93 2.42
CA LEU A 596 -11.53 -17.49 2.66
C LEU A 596 -12.85 -16.87 3.16
N ALA A 597 -13.98 -17.26 2.57
CA ALA A 597 -15.31 -16.80 2.99
C ALA A 597 -15.66 -17.20 4.44
N LYS A 598 -15.15 -18.34 4.93
CA LYS A 598 -15.38 -18.83 6.31
C LYS A 598 -14.56 -18.11 7.38
N VAL A 599 -13.52 -17.35 6.99
CA VAL A 599 -12.64 -16.62 7.91
C VAL A 599 -13.07 -15.15 8.05
N GLY A 600 -14.07 -14.71 7.28
CA GLY A 600 -14.72 -13.41 7.46
C GLY A 600 -15.48 -13.29 8.79
N PRO A 601 -15.73 -12.05 9.26
CA PRO A 601 -16.41 -11.78 10.53
C PRO A 601 -17.86 -12.27 10.57
#